data_AF-A0A485L1I0-F1
#
_entry.id   AF-A0A485L1I0-F1
#
_cell.length_a   1.000
_cell.length_b   1.000
_cell.length_c   1.000
_cell.angle_alpha   90.00
_cell.angle_beta   90.00
_cell.angle_gamma   90.00
#
_symmetry.space_group_name_H-M   'P 1'
#
loop_
_entity.id
_entity.type
_entity.pdbx_description
1 polymer ?
#
loop_
_entity_poly.entity_id
_entity_poly.type
_entity_poly.pdbx_seq_one_letter_code
_entity_poly.pdbx_strand_id
1 'polypeptide(L)'
;MHGLRIGFDVVEYSHSIYKHLTAVFDNICARLGVRRDVSCQDVDPTPHAFKTTVKDQVVPFELWPRRVVVKAAYHGLMPTTPHPTRSDARPDYPDACKYMLLFRKSMCLITPVHADVWLRTTLHMLPVNARFAFRQEADPDSILCSHGCGAVETEVHALRDCAVVAPIWDLHTTAWCGFGVGFTWYNFNSIDSFTAVNSGTLQKNALCRLWVMLTGATLHLVWHRHNLALHRQQRMPPPHVLLELSFLQWMVTARRWLRQHDADDLDRVATVAAAQLLLRRPPYHSLRAKYPRCLALESTFDVHYMS
;
A
#
# COMPACT_ATOMS: atom_id res chain seq x y z
N MET A 1 5.62 31.62 -25.18
CA MET A 1 4.75 31.09 -24.11
C MET A 1 3.94 29.93 -24.68
N HIS A 2 4.40 28.70 -24.46
CA HIS A 2 3.69 27.49 -24.88
C HIS A 2 3.40 26.66 -23.63
N GLY A 3 2.16 26.72 -23.17
CA GLY A 3 1.65 25.82 -22.15
C GLY A 3 1.43 24.45 -22.76
N LEU A 4 2.38 23.54 -22.58
CA LEU A 4 2.17 22.12 -22.76
C LEU A 4 1.11 21.66 -21.74
N ARG A 5 -0.14 21.55 -22.21
CA ARG A 5 -1.15 20.73 -21.55
C ARG A 5 -0.65 19.29 -21.62
N ILE A 6 -0.27 18.73 -20.48
CA ILE A 6 -0.09 17.29 -20.32
C ILE A 6 -1.49 16.69 -20.42
N GLY A 7 -1.91 16.37 -21.65
CA GLY A 7 -3.06 15.53 -21.91
C GLY A 7 -2.65 14.09 -21.62
N PHE A 8 -3.30 13.45 -20.66
CA PHE A 8 -3.21 12.01 -20.52
C PHE A 8 -3.93 11.39 -21.74
N ASP A 9 -3.17 10.91 -22.73
CA ASP A 9 -3.66 10.11 -23.87
C ASP A 9 -4.15 8.72 -23.41
N VAL A 10 -5.14 8.71 -22.53
CA VAL A 10 -5.80 7.48 -22.04
C VAL A 10 -7.12 7.24 -22.79
N VAL A 11 -7.51 8.11 -23.71
CA VAL A 11 -8.88 8.10 -24.28
C VAL A 11 -8.98 7.41 -25.65
N GLU A 12 -7.97 7.50 -26.53
CA GLU A 12 -8.08 6.94 -27.90
C GLU A 12 -8.15 5.42 -27.94
N TYR A 13 -7.32 4.73 -27.15
CA TYR A 13 -7.28 3.27 -27.14
C TYR A 13 -8.55 2.67 -26.54
N SER A 14 -9.03 3.22 -25.42
CA SER A 14 -10.28 2.80 -24.78
C SER A 14 -11.48 3.06 -25.68
N HIS A 15 -11.50 4.18 -26.40
CA HIS A 15 -12.55 4.50 -27.37
C HIS A 15 -12.53 3.54 -28.57
N SER A 16 -11.35 3.19 -29.09
CA SER A 16 -11.20 2.20 -30.17
C SER A 16 -11.69 0.82 -29.76
N ILE A 17 -11.33 0.35 -28.56
CA ILE A 17 -11.83 -0.91 -28.00
C ILE A 17 -13.35 -0.87 -27.82
N TYR A 18 -13.88 0.21 -27.22
CA TYR A 18 -15.31 0.34 -27.01
C TYR A 18 -16.06 0.30 -28.35
N LYS A 19 -15.62 1.08 -29.34
CA LYS A 19 -16.20 1.10 -30.69
C LYS A 19 -16.16 -0.27 -31.36
N HIS A 20 -15.05 -1.00 -31.21
CA HIS A 20 -14.90 -2.35 -31.75
C HIS A 20 -15.87 -3.33 -31.07
N LEU A 21 -15.91 -3.35 -29.73
CA LEU A 21 -16.81 -4.24 -28.97
C LEU A 21 -18.29 -3.90 -29.23
N THR A 22 -18.64 -2.62 -29.35
CA THR A 22 -19.99 -2.19 -29.74
C THR A 22 -20.35 -2.67 -31.14
N ALA A 23 -19.44 -2.54 -32.12
CA ALA A 23 -19.68 -3.04 -33.47
C ALA A 23 -19.85 -4.57 -33.52
N VAL A 24 -19.07 -5.32 -32.74
CA VAL A 24 -19.23 -6.77 -32.59
C VAL A 24 -20.60 -7.10 -31.99
N PHE A 25 -21.00 -6.41 -30.91
CA PHE A 25 -22.30 -6.59 -30.28
C PHE A 25 -23.45 -6.29 -31.23
N ASP A 26 -23.36 -5.21 -32.00
CA ASP A 26 -24.36 -4.80 -32.99
C ASP A 26 -24.53 -5.81 -34.10
N ASN A 27 -23.41 -6.31 -34.63
CA ASN A 27 -23.43 -7.35 -35.66
C ASN A 27 -24.07 -8.65 -35.14
N ILE A 28 -23.83 -8.99 -33.87
CA ILE A 28 -24.48 -10.15 -33.22
C ILE A 28 -25.98 -9.91 -33.09
N CYS A 29 -26.40 -8.74 -32.60
CA CYS A 29 -27.81 -8.37 -32.46
C CYS A 29 -28.54 -8.42 -33.81
N ALA A 30 -27.96 -7.81 -34.85
CA ALA A 30 -28.50 -7.81 -36.20
C ALA A 30 -28.62 -9.23 -36.77
N ARG A 31 -27.58 -10.07 -36.59
CA ARG A 31 -27.58 -11.45 -37.07
C ARG A 31 -28.62 -12.32 -36.37
N LEU A 32 -28.87 -12.08 -35.08
CA LEU A 32 -29.83 -12.84 -34.29
C LEU A 32 -31.24 -12.22 -34.30
N GLY A 33 -31.45 -11.08 -34.98
CA GLY A 33 -32.73 -10.38 -35.02
C GLY A 33 -33.16 -9.80 -33.66
N VAL A 34 -32.21 -9.58 -32.74
CA VAL A 34 -32.47 -9.09 -31.38
C VAL A 34 -32.27 -7.57 -31.35
N ARG A 35 -33.21 -6.83 -30.76
CA ARG A 35 -33.03 -5.38 -30.55
C ARG A 35 -32.15 -5.10 -29.34
N ARG A 36 -31.35 -4.02 -29.39
CA ARG A 36 -30.39 -3.63 -28.33
C ARG A 36 -31.03 -3.41 -26.95
N ASP A 37 -32.31 -3.10 -26.89
CA ASP A 37 -33.07 -2.76 -25.70
C ASP A 37 -33.74 -3.97 -25.02
N VAL A 38 -33.59 -5.17 -25.57
CA VAL A 38 -34.14 -6.40 -24.99
C VAL A 38 -33.12 -6.98 -24.00
N SER A 39 -33.54 -7.16 -22.74
CA SER A 39 -32.75 -7.87 -21.74
C SER A 39 -32.71 -9.36 -22.06
N CYS A 40 -31.55 -9.90 -22.44
CA CYS A 40 -31.36 -11.33 -22.70
C CYS A 40 -31.14 -12.16 -21.41
N GLN A 41 -31.70 -11.72 -20.27
CA GLN A 41 -31.46 -12.39 -18.98
C GLN A 41 -32.08 -13.79 -18.88
N ASP A 42 -33.11 -14.09 -19.69
CA ASP A 42 -33.89 -15.33 -19.63
C ASP A 42 -33.73 -16.24 -20.87
N VAL A 43 -32.70 -16.00 -21.69
CA VAL A 43 -32.42 -16.85 -22.86
C VAL A 43 -31.48 -17.97 -22.45
N ASP A 44 -31.89 -19.23 -22.68
CA ASP A 44 -31.02 -20.38 -22.44
C ASP A 44 -29.70 -20.21 -23.23
N PRO A 45 -28.53 -20.25 -22.56
CA PRO A 45 -27.27 -20.03 -23.22
C PRO A 45 -27.05 -21.07 -24.32
N THR A 46 -26.81 -20.62 -25.55
CA THR A 46 -26.49 -21.53 -26.65
C THR A 46 -25.16 -22.23 -26.33
N PRO A 47 -25.09 -23.58 -26.34
CA PRO A 47 -23.89 -24.30 -25.95
C PRO A 47 -22.71 -23.98 -26.87
N HIS A 48 -21.65 -23.42 -26.31
CA HIS A 48 -20.40 -23.16 -27.00
C HIS A 48 -19.52 -24.42 -26.95
N ALA A 49 -18.76 -24.65 -28.03
CA ALA A 49 -17.84 -25.78 -28.12
C ALA A 49 -16.68 -25.75 -27.08
N PHE A 50 -16.46 -24.62 -26.42
CA PHE A 50 -15.36 -24.48 -25.46
C PHE A 50 -15.78 -25.04 -24.10
N LYS A 51 -14.93 -25.90 -23.55
CA LYS A 51 -15.11 -26.49 -22.22
C LYS A 51 -13.81 -26.32 -21.44
N THR A 52 -13.93 -26.17 -20.12
CA THR A 52 -12.78 -26.12 -19.23
C THR A 52 -13.04 -26.96 -17.99
N THR A 53 -12.00 -27.26 -17.22
CA THR A 53 -12.13 -27.99 -15.97
C THR A 53 -12.03 -27.02 -14.80
N VAL A 54 -13.07 -26.96 -13.96
CA VAL A 54 -13.08 -26.16 -12.73
C VAL A 54 -13.40 -27.09 -11.56
N LYS A 55 -12.46 -27.22 -10.60
CA LYS A 55 -12.60 -28.16 -9.47
C LYS A 55 -12.99 -29.57 -9.92
N ASP A 56 -12.25 -30.09 -10.90
CA ASP A 56 -12.41 -31.43 -11.49
C ASP A 56 -13.76 -31.70 -12.19
N GLN A 57 -14.58 -30.67 -12.40
CA GLN A 57 -15.80 -30.75 -13.21
C GLN A 57 -15.59 -30.06 -14.55
N VAL A 58 -16.06 -30.69 -15.62
CA VAL A 58 -16.08 -30.10 -16.96
C VAL A 58 -17.22 -29.11 -17.03
N VAL A 59 -16.89 -27.83 -17.22
CA VAL A 59 -17.83 -26.71 -17.24
C VAL A 59 -17.86 -26.10 -18.65
N PRO A 60 -19.05 -25.89 -19.24
CA PRO A 60 -19.18 -25.25 -20.55
C PRO A 60 -18.91 -23.74 -20.45
N PHE A 61 -18.56 -23.10 -21.56
CA PHE A 61 -18.06 -21.72 -21.61
C PHE A 61 -18.95 -20.69 -20.90
N GLU A 62 -20.26 -20.86 -21.00
CA GLU A 62 -21.27 -19.92 -20.47
C GLU A 62 -21.29 -19.92 -18.94
N LEU A 63 -20.76 -20.99 -18.34
CA LEU A 63 -20.62 -21.16 -16.90
C LEU A 63 -19.17 -20.97 -16.43
N TRP A 64 -18.26 -20.53 -17.30
CA TRP A 64 -16.88 -20.28 -16.90
C TRP A 64 -16.81 -19.17 -15.85
N PRO A 65 -16.18 -19.41 -14.70
CA PRO A 65 -15.91 -18.35 -13.74
C PRO A 65 -15.09 -17.24 -14.38
N ARG A 66 -15.36 -15.98 -14.03
CA ARG A 66 -14.64 -14.80 -14.54
C ARG A 66 -13.11 -14.97 -14.57
N ARG A 67 -12.53 -15.59 -13.53
CA ARG A 67 -11.08 -15.85 -13.43
C ARG A 67 -10.55 -16.72 -14.59
N VAL A 68 -11.34 -17.67 -15.09
CA VAL A 68 -10.96 -18.56 -16.20
C VAL A 68 -11.04 -17.81 -17.52
N VAL A 69 -12.11 -17.03 -17.72
CA VAL A 69 -12.28 -16.18 -18.90
C VAL A 69 -11.12 -15.18 -19.01
N VAL A 70 -10.79 -14.48 -17.92
CA VAL A 70 -9.66 -13.53 -17.89
C VAL A 70 -8.34 -14.22 -18.19
N LYS A 71 -8.10 -15.42 -17.66
CA LYS A 71 -6.87 -16.18 -17.93
C LYS A 71 -6.79 -16.63 -19.40
N ALA A 72 -7.91 -17.07 -19.97
CA ALA A 72 -7.98 -17.49 -21.37
C ALA A 72 -7.78 -16.31 -22.34
N ALA A 73 -8.29 -15.12 -21.98
CA ALA A 73 -8.12 -13.88 -22.74
C ALA A 73 -6.77 -13.18 -22.48
N TYR A 74 -5.95 -13.66 -21.54
CA TYR A 74 -4.66 -13.06 -21.24
C TYR A 74 -3.64 -13.47 -22.29
N HIS A 75 -3.34 -12.56 -23.22
CA HIS A 75 -2.33 -12.72 -24.27
C HIS A 75 -1.03 -11.95 -23.98
N GLY A 76 -0.82 -11.51 -22.74
CA GLY A 76 0.41 -10.82 -22.35
C GLY A 76 1.61 -11.75 -22.46
N LEU A 77 2.74 -11.23 -22.94
CA LEU A 77 4.01 -11.94 -22.89
C LEU A 77 4.30 -12.37 -21.45
N MET A 78 4.80 -13.59 -21.27
CA MET A 78 5.25 -14.05 -19.97
C MET A 78 6.38 -13.12 -19.50
N PRO A 79 6.29 -12.54 -18.28
CA PRO A 79 7.35 -11.69 -17.76
C PRO A 79 8.69 -12.45 -17.74
N THR A 80 9.70 -11.92 -18.41
CA THR A 80 11.06 -12.48 -18.41
C THR A 80 11.88 -11.98 -17.23
N THR A 81 11.53 -10.81 -16.71
CA THR A 81 12.15 -10.22 -15.52
C THR A 81 11.58 -10.84 -14.24
N PRO A 82 12.42 -11.09 -13.22
CA PRO A 82 11.94 -11.52 -11.92
C PRO A 82 10.92 -10.53 -11.33
N HIS A 83 9.95 -11.04 -10.58
CA HIS A 83 8.99 -10.19 -9.86
C HIS A 83 9.73 -9.26 -8.88
N PRO A 84 9.33 -7.98 -8.71
CA PRO A 84 10.02 -7.02 -7.84
C PRO A 84 10.19 -7.51 -6.39
N THR A 85 9.27 -8.35 -5.90
CA THR A 85 9.31 -8.90 -4.53
C THR A 85 10.09 -10.22 -4.42
N ARG A 86 10.82 -10.62 -5.47
CA ARG A 86 11.66 -11.82 -5.42
C ARG A 86 12.71 -11.67 -4.33
N SER A 87 12.90 -12.72 -3.56
CA SER A 87 13.93 -12.83 -2.51
C SER A 87 14.26 -14.30 -2.30
N ASP A 88 15.26 -14.61 -1.47
CA ASP A 88 15.59 -16.00 -1.14
C ASP A 88 14.40 -16.76 -0.51
N ALA A 89 13.58 -16.07 0.29
CA ALA A 89 12.34 -16.62 0.84
C ALA A 89 11.17 -16.73 -0.17
N ARG A 90 11.33 -16.14 -1.37
CA ARG A 90 10.30 -16.04 -2.41
C ARG A 90 10.96 -16.21 -3.78
N PRO A 91 11.46 -17.42 -4.10
CA PRO A 91 12.29 -17.63 -5.28
C PRO A 91 11.51 -17.55 -6.59
N ASP A 92 10.22 -17.86 -6.57
CA ASP A 92 9.38 -18.02 -7.75
C ASP A 92 8.15 -17.09 -7.79
N TYR A 93 7.46 -17.09 -8.93
CA TYR A 93 6.27 -16.26 -9.16
C TYR A 93 5.06 -16.65 -8.28
N PRO A 94 4.73 -17.94 -8.08
CA PRO A 94 3.71 -18.36 -7.11
C PRO A 94 3.93 -17.80 -5.70
N ASP A 95 5.16 -17.83 -5.18
CA ASP A 95 5.48 -17.32 -3.85
C ASP A 95 5.42 -15.79 -3.80
N ALA A 96 5.86 -15.11 -4.86
CA ALA A 96 5.61 -13.68 -5.01
C ALA A 96 4.10 -13.34 -5.01
N CYS A 97 3.26 -14.15 -5.65
CA CYS A 97 1.81 -13.96 -5.65
C CYS A 97 1.22 -14.15 -4.24
N LYS A 98 1.63 -15.18 -3.50
CA LYS A 98 1.20 -15.40 -2.10
C LYS A 98 1.60 -14.21 -1.22
N TYR A 99 2.83 -13.72 -1.39
CA TYR A 99 3.31 -12.54 -0.70
C TYR A 99 2.46 -11.31 -1.02
N MET A 100 2.16 -11.05 -2.30
CA MET A 100 1.33 -9.90 -2.69
C MET A 100 -0.10 -9.98 -2.14
N LEU A 101 -0.66 -11.18 -1.96
CA LEU A 101 -1.95 -11.35 -1.27
C LEU A 101 -1.85 -10.98 0.22
N LEU A 102 -0.80 -11.44 0.91
CA LEU A 102 -0.54 -11.06 2.31
C LEU A 102 -0.32 -9.55 2.44
N PHE A 103 0.49 -8.97 1.54
CA PHE A 103 0.79 -7.55 1.50
C PHE A 103 -0.51 -6.74 1.34
N ARG A 104 -1.34 -7.08 0.35
CA ARG A 104 -2.64 -6.41 0.13
C ARG A 104 -3.56 -6.51 1.35
N LYS A 105 -3.63 -7.67 1.99
CA LYS A 105 -4.40 -7.84 3.23
C LYS A 105 -3.88 -6.93 4.35
N SER A 106 -2.56 -6.78 4.45
CA SER A 106 -1.91 -5.90 5.43
C SER A 106 -2.18 -4.42 5.14
N MET A 107 -2.22 -4.01 3.87
CA MET A 107 -2.53 -2.64 3.46
C MET A 107 -3.93 -2.19 3.87
N CYS A 108 -4.88 -3.10 4.09
CA CYS A 108 -6.21 -2.76 4.62
C CYS A 108 -6.16 -2.18 6.05
N LEU A 109 -5.05 -2.36 6.78
CA LEU A 109 -4.86 -1.81 8.13
C LEU A 109 -4.56 -0.31 8.14
N ILE A 110 -4.20 0.28 6.99
CA ILE A 110 -3.79 1.68 6.87
C ILE A 110 -4.70 2.45 5.92
N THR A 111 -4.47 3.77 5.77
CA THR A 111 -5.24 4.58 4.81
C THR A 111 -4.77 4.27 3.39
N PRO A 112 -5.62 4.47 2.36
CA PRO A 112 -5.22 4.25 0.97
C PRO A 112 -3.95 5.01 0.57
N VAL A 113 -3.77 6.24 1.08
CA VAL A 113 -2.59 7.07 0.79
C VAL A 113 -1.33 6.50 1.44
N HIS A 114 -1.43 5.95 2.66
CA HIS A 114 -0.30 5.26 3.30
C HIS A 114 0.05 3.96 2.56
N ALA A 115 -0.97 3.19 2.16
CA ALA A 115 -0.81 1.95 1.41
C ALA A 115 -0.18 2.16 0.04
N ASP A 116 -0.54 3.25 -0.65
CA ASP A 116 0.00 3.57 -1.97
C ASP A 116 1.51 3.81 -1.94
N VAL A 117 2.02 4.58 -0.97
CA VAL A 117 3.47 4.80 -0.83
C VAL A 117 4.20 3.49 -0.56
N TRP A 118 3.68 2.64 0.34
CA TRP A 118 4.32 1.36 0.63
C TRP A 118 4.25 0.42 -0.57
N LEU A 119 3.12 0.33 -1.28
CA LEU A 119 2.99 -0.46 -2.50
C LEU A 119 4.01 -0.03 -3.56
N ARG A 120 4.16 1.28 -3.78
CA ARG A 120 5.15 1.81 -4.72
C ARG A 120 6.57 1.50 -4.28
N THR A 121 6.84 1.52 -2.98
CA THR A 121 8.14 1.12 -2.42
C THR A 121 8.42 -0.36 -2.69
N THR A 122 7.48 -1.24 -2.36
CA THR A 122 7.60 -2.70 -2.53
C THR A 122 7.74 -3.14 -3.98
N LEU A 123 7.25 -2.34 -4.93
CA LEU A 123 7.34 -2.61 -6.37
C LEU A 123 8.47 -1.82 -7.05
N HIS A 124 9.32 -1.11 -6.29
CA HIS A 124 10.40 -0.27 -6.81
C HIS A 124 9.91 0.79 -7.82
N MET A 125 8.78 1.42 -7.51
CA MET A 125 8.07 2.41 -8.33
C MET A 125 8.18 3.83 -7.77
N LEU A 126 8.96 4.06 -6.70
CA LEU A 126 9.14 5.43 -6.22
C LEU A 126 10.09 6.21 -7.15
N PRO A 127 9.76 7.45 -7.51
CA PRO A 127 10.60 8.30 -8.35
C PRO A 127 11.69 8.98 -7.52
N VAL A 128 12.57 8.20 -6.90
CA VAL A 128 13.74 8.75 -6.20
C VAL A 128 14.76 9.33 -7.18
N ASN A 129 15.51 10.33 -6.73
CA ASN A 129 16.40 11.11 -7.58
C ASN A 129 17.47 10.27 -8.29
N ALA A 130 17.96 9.18 -7.68
CA ALA A 130 18.92 8.28 -8.33
C ALA A 130 18.40 7.63 -9.63
N ARG A 131 17.08 7.55 -9.84
CA ARG A 131 16.51 7.03 -11.11
C ARG A 131 16.66 8.01 -12.27
N PHE A 132 16.98 9.27 -11.98
CA PHE A 132 17.16 10.32 -12.96
C PHE A 132 18.63 10.65 -13.20
N ALA A 133 19.53 9.67 -13.05
CA ALA A 133 20.98 9.85 -13.24
C ALA A 133 21.35 10.46 -14.60
N PHE A 134 20.54 10.26 -15.64
CA PHE A 134 20.72 10.91 -16.94
C PHE A 134 20.64 12.45 -16.91
N ARG A 135 20.11 13.05 -15.82
CA ARG A 135 20.06 14.51 -15.62
C ARG A 135 21.35 15.07 -15.01
N GLN A 136 22.24 14.22 -14.52
CA GLN A 136 23.42 14.63 -13.77
C GLN A 136 24.38 15.51 -14.60
N GLU A 137 24.40 15.34 -15.92
CA GLU A 137 25.22 16.17 -16.82
C GLU A 137 24.76 17.65 -16.84
N ALA A 138 23.46 17.89 -16.73
CA ALA A 138 22.89 19.24 -16.73
C ALA A 138 22.78 19.83 -15.33
N ASP A 139 22.53 18.97 -14.33
CA ASP A 139 22.41 19.34 -12.93
C ASP A 139 23.04 18.24 -12.06
N PRO A 140 24.29 18.43 -11.59
CA PRO A 140 24.99 17.44 -10.76
C PRO A 140 24.26 17.10 -9.46
N ASP A 141 23.45 18.04 -8.94
CA ASP A 141 22.73 17.87 -7.68
C ASP A 141 21.39 17.13 -7.86
N SER A 142 21.00 16.87 -9.11
CA SER A 142 19.73 16.23 -9.49
C SER A 142 19.52 14.80 -8.96
N ILE A 143 20.59 14.15 -8.50
CA ILE A 143 20.57 12.80 -7.90
C ILE A 143 20.66 12.81 -6.36
N LEU A 144 20.90 13.99 -5.77
CA LEU A 144 21.12 14.13 -4.34
C LEU A 144 19.81 14.09 -3.56
N CYS A 145 19.91 13.76 -2.27
CA CYS A 145 18.76 13.59 -1.41
C CYS A 145 17.99 14.89 -1.19
N SER A 146 16.69 14.85 -1.49
CA SER A 146 15.75 15.95 -1.32
C SER A 146 15.57 16.36 0.14
N HIS A 147 15.93 15.50 1.11
CA HIS A 147 15.96 15.87 2.53
C HIS A 147 17.10 16.84 2.85
N GLY A 148 18.07 17.03 1.94
CA GLY A 148 19.17 17.98 2.09
C GLY A 148 20.42 17.43 2.76
N CYS A 149 20.60 16.11 2.87
CA CYS A 149 21.78 15.52 3.51
C CYS A 149 22.98 15.34 2.55
N GLY A 150 22.83 15.66 1.26
CA GLY A 150 23.93 15.63 0.27
C GLY A 150 24.36 14.25 -0.22
N ALA A 151 23.68 13.16 0.16
CA ALA A 151 23.95 11.82 -0.34
C ALA A 151 23.10 11.48 -1.58
N VAL A 152 23.51 10.48 -2.37
CA VAL A 152 22.71 9.98 -3.51
C VAL A 152 21.41 9.37 -3.03
N GLU A 153 20.30 9.76 -3.64
CA GLU A 153 18.97 9.37 -3.19
C GLU A 153 18.48 8.07 -3.81
N THR A 154 18.71 6.96 -3.11
CA THR A 154 18.04 5.69 -3.38
C THR A 154 16.73 5.57 -2.60
N GLU A 155 15.89 4.58 -2.92
CA GLU A 155 14.66 4.30 -2.13
C GLU A 155 15.00 4.00 -0.65
N VAL A 156 16.03 3.18 -0.43
CA VAL A 156 16.54 2.85 0.91
C VAL A 156 16.99 4.11 1.64
N HIS A 157 17.71 4.98 0.94
CA HIS A 157 18.20 6.22 1.51
C HIS A 157 17.07 7.17 1.88
N ALA A 158 16.21 7.50 0.92
CA ALA A 158 15.13 8.47 1.10
C ALA A 158 14.15 8.07 2.21
N LEU A 159 13.91 6.77 2.38
CA LEU A 159 12.90 6.28 3.31
C LEU A 159 13.46 5.75 4.63
N ARG A 160 14.75 5.39 4.72
CA ARG A 160 15.33 4.80 5.94
C ARG A 160 16.71 5.35 6.29
N ASP A 161 17.69 5.28 5.39
CA ASP A 161 19.11 5.50 5.76
C ASP A 161 19.51 6.97 5.87
N CYS A 162 18.74 7.89 5.29
CA CYS A 162 19.04 9.31 5.37
C CYS A 162 19.20 9.77 6.82
N ALA A 163 20.25 10.56 7.12
CA ALA A 163 20.51 11.05 8.49
C ALA A 163 19.37 11.90 9.08
N VAL A 164 18.51 12.48 8.24
CA VAL A 164 17.30 13.21 8.67
C VAL A 164 16.17 12.25 9.06
N VAL A 165 16.13 11.07 8.44
CA VAL A 165 15.04 10.08 8.56
C VAL A 165 15.37 8.98 9.57
N ALA A 166 16.61 8.50 9.59
CA ALA A 166 17.07 7.43 10.47
C ALA A 166 16.67 7.61 11.95
N PRO A 167 16.73 8.83 12.55
CA PRO A 167 16.29 9.04 13.93
C PRO A 167 14.83 8.66 14.21
N ILE A 168 13.94 8.78 13.20
CA ILE A 168 12.54 8.35 13.32
C ILE A 168 12.49 6.84 13.52
N TRP A 169 13.22 6.08 12.70
CA TRP A 169 13.26 4.63 12.80
C TRP A 169 14.01 4.15 14.05
N ASP A 170 15.00 4.89 14.53
CA ASP A 170 15.72 4.57 15.76
C ASP A 170 14.82 4.73 16.99
N LEU A 171 13.99 5.79 17.04
CA LEU A 171 12.97 5.97 18.07
C LEU A 171 12.04 4.75 18.13
N HIS A 172 11.50 4.35 16.98
CA HIS A 172 10.59 3.22 16.89
C HIS A 172 11.31 1.90 17.20
N THR A 173 12.49 1.66 16.66
CA THR A 173 13.27 0.46 16.96
C THR A 173 13.55 0.34 18.45
N THR A 174 13.92 1.43 19.12
CA THR A 174 14.17 1.44 20.57
C THR A 174 12.91 1.11 21.38
N ALA A 175 11.74 1.58 20.95
CA ALA A 175 10.49 1.27 21.64
C ALA A 175 10.04 -0.18 21.42
N TRP A 176 10.36 -0.75 20.28
CA TRP A 176 9.90 -2.07 19.86
C TRP A 176 10.92 -3.20 20.12
N CYS A 177 12.19 -2.88 20.42
CA CYS A 177 13.27 -3.86 20.58
C CYS A 177 13.00 -4.91 21.66
N GLY A 178 12.27 -4.55 22.73
CA GLY A 178 11.88 -5.49 23.79
C GLY A 178 10.97 -6.64 23.32
N PHE A 179 10.40 -6.53 22.12
CA PHE A 179 9.61 -7.56 21.45
C PHE A 179 10.34 -8.21 20.26
N GLY A 180 11.62 -7.88 20.03
CA GLY A 180 12.42 -8.36 18.90
C GLY A 180 11.96 -7.84 17.54
N VAL A 181 11.19 -6.75 17.52
CA VAL A 181 10.67 -6.15 16.29
C VAL A 181 11.58 -5.00 15.85
N GLY A 182 12.01 -5.03 14.58
CA GLY A 182 12.88 -4.02 13.97
C GLY A 182 12.23 -3.26 12.81
N PHE A 183 12.89 -2.16 12.42
CA PHE A 183 12.50 -1.30 11.29
C PHE A 183 13.67 -1.15 10.30
N THR A 184 14.10 -2.27 9.74
CA THR A 184 15.11 -2.30 8.68
C THR A 184 14.47 -2.27 7.30
N TRP A 185 15.25 -1.93 6.27
CA TRP A 185 14.79 -2.00 4.88
C TRP A 185 14.28 -3.40 4.50
N TYR A 186 14.92 -4.45 5.02
CA TYR A 186 14.48 -5.82 4.84
C TYR A 186 13.07 -6.03 5.41
N ASN A 187 12.78 -5.52 6.62
CA ASN A 187 11.44 -5.66 7.21
C ASN A 187 10.37 -4.98 6.37
N PHE A 188 10.64 -3.82 5.79
CA PHE A 188 9.67 -3.10 4.94
C PHE A 188 9.32 -3.87 3.66
N ASN A 189 10.25 -4.68 3.14
CA ASN A 189 10.08 -5.47 1.92
C ASN A 189 9.69 -6.93 2.17
N SER A 190 9.60 -7.36 3.44
CA SER A 190 9.32 -8.74 3.83
C SER A 190 8.39 -8.80 5.03
N ILE A 191 7.14 -8.40 4.85
CA ILE A 191 6.10 -8.43 5.90
C ILE A 191 5.84 -9.85 6.43
N ASP A 192 5.97 -10.85 5.57
CA ASP A 192 5.92 -12.28 5.89
C ASP A 192 7.01 -12.73 6.88
N SER A 193 8.11 -11.99 6.97
CA SER A 193 9.19 -12.25 7.95
C SER A 193 8.92 -11.67 9.34
N PHE A 194 7.75 -11.07 9.59
CA PHE A 194 7.43 -10.48 10.89
C PHE A 194 7.44 -11.53 12.01
N THR A 195 8.33 -11.32 12.97
CA THR A 195 8.48 -12.12 14.18
C THR A 195 8.36 -11.24 15.42
N ALA A 196 7.91 -11.85 16.52
CA ALA A 196 7.89 -11.24 17.83
C ALA A 196 8.41 -12.28 18.83
N VAL A 197 9.22 -11.85 19.80
CA VAL A 197 9.82 -12.72 20.82
C VAL A 197 9.34 -12.33 22.22
N ASN A 198 9.66 -13.16 23.21
CA ASN A 198 9.36 -12.95 24.62
C ASN A 198 7.86 -12.76 24.87
N SER A 199 7.49 -11.75 25.66
CA SER A 199 6.10 -11.34 25.91
C SER A 199 5.35 -10.92 24.63
N GLY A 200 6.06 -10.67 23.53
CA GLY A 200 5.47 -10.37 22.23
C GLY A 200 4.86 -11.56 21.51
N THR A 201 5.25 -12.81 21.85
CA THR A 201 4.75 -14.01 21.15
C THR A 201 3.24 -14.17 21.30
N LEU A 202 2.72 -13.95 22.51
CA LEU A 202 1.28 -14.03 22.80
C LEU A 202 0.48 -12.92 22.10
N GLN A 203 1.12 -11.80 21.78
CA GLN A 203 0.51 -10.64 21.14
C GLN A 203 0.95 -10.45 19.69
N LYS A 204 1.54 -11.48 19.07
CA LYS A 204 2.20 -11.37 17.76
C LYS A 204 1.30 -10.72 16.71
N ASN A 205 0.03 -11.12 16.64
CA ASN A 205 -0.92 -10.59 15.66
C ASN A 205 -1.24 -9.10 15.92
N ALA A 206 -1.46 -8.73 17.17
CA ALA A 206 -1.70 -7.34 17.58
C ALA A 206 -0.48 -6.45 17.33
N LEU A 207 0.72 -6.94 17.67
CA LEU A 207 1.98 -6.25 17.38
C LEU A 207 2.22 -6.11 15.88
N CYS A 208 1.94 -7.15 15.09
CA CYS A 208 2.05 -7.09 13.63
C CYS A 208 1.12 -6.01 13.05
N ARG A 209 -0.14 -5.96 13.50
CA ARG A 209 -1.09 -4.92 13.07
C ARG A 209 -0.58 -3.51 13.37
N LEU A 210 -0.15 -3.27 14.61
CA LEU A 210 0.40 -1.99 15.03
C LEU A 210 1.69 -1.63 14.27
N TRP A 211 2.52 -2.62 13.96
CA TRP A 211 3.76 -2.45 13.20
C TRP A 211 3.46 -2.06 11.76
N VAL A 212 2.50 -2.72 11.10
CA VAL A 212 2.04 -2.32 9.75
C VAL A 212 1.48 -0.90 9.76
N MET A 213 0.67 -0.53 10.77
CA MET A 213 0.15 0.83 10.88
C MET A 213 1.25 1.87 11.03
N LEU A 214 2.25 1.58 11.86
CA LEU A 214 3.39 2.46 12.09
C LEU A 214 4.25 2.60 10.83
N THR A 215 4.68 1.48 10.24
CA THR A 215 5.53 1.47 9.05
C THR A 215 4.85 2.21 7.89
N GLY A 216 3.59 1.91 7.61
CA GLY A 216 2.85 2.57 6.53
C GLY A 216 2.67 4.08 6.75
N ALA A 217 2.33 4.49 7.97
CA ALA A 217 2.19 5.91 8.30
C ALA A 217 3.53 6.66 8.21
N THR A 218 4.62 6.06 8.73
CA THR A 218 5.94 6.68 8.73
C THR A 218 6.56 6.73 7.32
N LEU A 219 6.42 5.68 6.51
CA LEU A 219 6.84 5.72 5.11
C LEU A 219 6.14 6.84 4.35
N HIS A 220 4.82 6.98 4.55
CA HIS A 220 4.07 8.08 3.96
C HIS A 220 4.52 9.44 4.49
N LEU A 221 4.74 9.62 5.80
CA LEU A 221 5.26 10.86 6.38
C LEU A 221 6.55 11.30 5.69
N VAL A 222 7.52 10.39 5.63
CA VAL A 222 8.85 10.66 5.07
C VAL A 222 8.74 10.98 3.59
N TRP A 223 7.99 10.18 2.83
CA TRP A 223 7.78 10.40 1.40
C TRP A 223 7.03 11.69 1.10
N HIS A 224 6.04 12.04 1.91
CA HIS A 224 5.30 13.29 1.76
C HIS A 224 6.22 14.49 2.01
N ARG A 225 7.03 14.45 3.08
CA ARG A 225 8.00 15.52 3.39
C ARG A 225 9.09 15.64 2.33
N HIS A 226 9.59 14.51 1.84
CA HIS A 226 10.47 14.44 0.67
C HIS A 226 9.88 15.21 -0.52
N ASN A 227 8.64 14.91 -0.92
CA ASN A 227 8.01 15.56 -2.08
C ASN A 227 7.77 17.06 -1.87
N LEU A 228 7.49 17.48 -0.64
CA LEU A 228 7.38 18.89 -0.30
C LEU A 228 8.74 19.61 -0.41
N ALA A 229 9.82 18.97 0.00
CA ALA A 229 11.16 19.51 -0.17
C ALA A 229 11.52 19.62 -1.66
N LEU A 230 11.33 18.54 -2.42
CA LEU A 230 11.69 18.46 -3.84
C LEU A 230 10.86 19.41 -4.72
N HIS A 231 9.53 19.44 -4.55
CA HIS A 231 8.64 20.15 -5.48
C HIS A 231 8.10 21.48 -4.96
N ARG A 232 8.18 21.71 -3.64
CA ARG A 232 7.63 22.92 -3.00
C ARG A 232 8.68 23.72 -2.24
N GLN A 233 9.96 23.33 -2.33
CA GLN A 233 11.08 23.98 -1.63
C GLN A 233 10.85 24.12 -0.12
N GLN A 234 10.06 23.21 0.46
CA GLN A 234 9.76 23.23 1.89
C GLN A 234 10.86 22.49 2.64
N ARG A 235 11.55 23.18 3.54
CA ARG A 235 12.57 22.58 4.39
C ARG A 235 11.97 21.46 5.24
N MET A 236 12.78 20.42 5.47
CA MET A 236 12.44 19.37 6.43
C MET A 236 12.19 19.99 7.81
N PRO A 237 11.12 19.57 8.52
CA PRO A 237 10.91 19.98 9.90
C PRO A 237 12.11 19.61 10.79
N PRO A 238 12.32 20.32 11.90
CA PRO A 238 13.34 19.95 12.88
C PRO A 238 13.18 18.50 13.35
N PRO A 239 14.28 17.78 13.68
CA PRO A 239 14.23 16.36 14.02
C PRO A 239 13.20 16.01 15.10
N HIS A 240 13.13 16.77 16.19
CA HIS A 240 12.16 16.52 17.27
C HIS A 240 10.70 16.60 16.80
N VAL A 241 10.39 17.47 15.83
CA VAL A 241 9.06 17.57 15.22
C VAL A 241 8.76 16.32 14.40
N LEU A 242 9.73 15.81 13.64
CA LEU A 242 9.57 14.59 12.86
C LEU A 242 9.30 13.36 13.75
N LEU A 243 10.03 13.24 14.87
CA LEU A 243 9.82 12.18 15.86
C LEU A 243 8.41 12.22 16.46
N GLU A 244 7.91 13.40 16.78
CA GLU A 244 6.56 13.56 17.30
C GLU A 244 5.49 13.29 16.24
N LEU A 245 5.69 13.78 15.01
CA LEU A 245 4.77 13.56 13.91
C LEU A 245 4.65 12.07 13.55
N SER A 246 5.75 11.31 13.53
CA SER A 246 5.68 9.87 13.24
C SER A 246 4.86 9.13 14.30
N PHE A 247 5.07 9.45 15.58
CA PHE A 247 4.27 8.91 16.68
C PHE A 247 2.79 9.29 16.57
N LEU A 248 2.48 10.57 16.36
CA LEU A 248 1.10 11.04 16.27
C LEU A 248 0.36 10.47 15.06
N GLN A 249 0.99 10.39 13.89
CA GLN A 249 0.38 9.80 12.71
C GLN A 249 0.13 8.30 12.85
N TRP A 250 1.04 7.59 13.52
CA TRP A 250 0.80 6.20 13.90
C TRP A 250 -0.41 6.07 14.84
N MET A 251 -0.50 6.91 15.88
CA MET A 251 -1.63 6.91 16.81
C MET A 251 -2.95 7.27 16.13
N VAL A 252 -2.95 8.21 15.17
CA VAL A 252 -4.13 8.51 14.33
C VAL A 252 -4.55 7.29 13.51
N THR A 253 -3.60 6.59 12.91
CA THR A 253 -3.86 5.38 12.11
C THR A 253 -4.42 4.26 12.98
N ALA A 254 -3.84 4.03 14.16
CA ALA A 254 -4.34 3.07 15.14
C ALA A 254 -5.76 3.40 15.60
N ARG A 255 -6.04 4.67 15.96
CA ARG A 255 -7.38 5.11 16.35
C ARG A 255 -8.41 4.93 15.24
N ARG A 256 -8.05 5.24 13.98
CA ARG A 256 -8.93 4.99 12.83
C ARG A 256 -9.32 3.52 12.76
N TRP A 257 -8.34 2.62 12.84
CA TRP A 257 -8.59 1.18 12.80
C TRP A 257 -9.46 0.72 13.98
N LEU A 258 -9.18 1.21 15.20
CA LEU A 258 -9.98 0.89 16.39
C LEU A 258 -11.44 1.34 16.28
N ARG A 259 -11.71 2.48 15.62
CA ARG A 259 -13.09 2.96 15.38
C ARG A 259 -13.87 2.11 14.37
N GLN A 260 -13.18 1.31 13.57
CA GLN A 260 -13.81 0.44 12.57
C GLN A 260 -14.20 -0.93 13.15
N HIS A 261 -13.90 -1.20 14.42
CA HIS A 261 -14.16 -2.48 15.08
C HIS A 261 -15.02 -2.26 16.34
N ASP A 262 -15.93 -3.21 16.58
CA ASP A 262 -16.81 -3.20 17.74
C ASP A 262 -16.02 -3.27 19.05
N ALA A 263 -16.61 -2.80 20.15
CA ALA A 263 -15.92 -2.75 21.45
C ALA A 263 -15.51 -4.12 21.97
N ASP A 264 -16.32 -5.14 21.66
CA ASP A 264 -16.13 -6.52 22.12
C ASP A 264 -15.31 -7.37 21.12
N ASP A 265 -14.84 -6.77 20.02
CA ASP A 265 -13.98 -7.44 19.06
C ASP A 265 -12.64 -7.84 19.72
N LEU A 266 -12.33 -9.14 19.71
CA LEU A 266 -11.13 -9.69 20.35
C LEU A 266 -9.83 -9.12 19.76
N ASP A 267 -9.80 -8.85 18.45
CA ASP A 267 -8.65 -8.24 17.79
C ASP A 267 -8.49 -6.79 18.21
N ARG A 268 -9.60 -6.05 18.41
CA ARG A 268 -9.56 -4.71 18.96
C ARG A 268 -9.00 -4.71 20.38
N VAL A 269 -9.51 -5.56 21.27
CA VAL A 269 -9.04 -5.67 22.65
C VAL A 269 -7.54 -6.01 22.70
N ALA A 270 -7.12 -7.01 21.92
CA ALA A 270 -5.71 -7.41 21.85
C ALA A 270 -4.82 -6.27 21.31
N THR A 271 -5.29 -5.53 20.31
CA THR A 271 -4.56 -4.39 19.73
C THR A 271 -4.41 -3.24 20.71
N VAL A 272 -5.45 -2.92 21.49
CA VAL A 272 -5.37 -1.92 22.55
C VAL A 272 -4.38 -2.34 23.64
N ALA A 273 -4.43 -3.60 24.08
CA ALA A 273 -3.50 -4.12 25.09
C ALA A 273 -2.03 -4.05 24.61
N ALA A 274 -1.76 -4.45 23.37
CA ALA A 274 -0.43 -4.36 22.77
C ALA A 274 0.04 -2.90 22.63
N ALA A 275 -0.84 -1.99 22.22
CA ALA A 275 -0.52 -0.57 22.12
C ALA A 275 -0.18 0.02 23.50
N GLN A 276 -0.95 -0.32 24.54
CA GLN A 276 -0.66 0.12 25.91
C GLN A 276 0.70 -0.37 26.42
N LEU A 277 1.10 -1.59 26.07
CA LEU A 277 2.42 -2.12 26.42
C LEU A 277 3.55 -1.37 25.71
N LEU A 278 3.40 -1.08 24.41
CA LEU A 278 4.35 -0.24 23.67
C LEU A 278 4.45 1.15 24.29
N LEU A 279 3.33 1.77 24.65
CA LEU A 279 3.28 3.11 25.24
C LEU A 279 3.90 3.21 26.64
N ARG A 280 4.19 2.08 27.31
CA ARG A 280 4.96 2.05 28.57
C ARG A 280 6.47 2.02 28.35
N ARG A 281 6.93 1.78 27.12
CA ARG A 281 8.37 1.72 26.80
C ARG A 281 8.97 3.13 26.86
N PRO A 282 10.24 3.28 27.30
CA PRO A 282 10.82 4.59 27.59
C PRO A 282 10.67 5.64 26.47
N PRO A 283 10.89 5.32 25.17
CA PRO A 283 10.77 6.32 24.11
C PRO A 283 9.34 6.81 23.87
N TYR A 284 8.33 5.96 24.10
CA TYR A 284 6.93 6.34 23.96
C TYR A 284 6.31 6.86 25.25
N HIS A 285 6.89 6.55 26.40
CA HIS A 285 6.39 7.00 27.70
C HIS A 285 6.37 8.53 27.78
N SER A 286 7.44 9.21 27.35
CA SER A 286 7.51 10.68 27.29
C SER A 286 6.51 11.27 26.32
N LEU A 287 6.38 10.69 25.11
CA LEU A 287 5.42 11.12 24.10
C LEU A 287 3.98 10.92 24.56
N ARG A 288 3.68 9.82 25.27
CA ARG A 288 2.38 9.60 25.90
C ARG A 288 2.10 10.61 27.00
N ALA A 289 3.08 10.97 27.82
CA ALA A 289 2.91 11.98 28.84
C ALA A 289 2.57 13.35 28.23
N LYS A 290 3.22 13.70 27.09
CA LYS A 290 2.91 14.91 26.32
C LYS A 290 1.54 14.84 25.63
N TYR A 291 1.16 13.67 25.13
CA TYR A 291 -0.08 13.43 24.39
C TYR A 291 -0.94 12.36 25.09
N PRO A 292 -1.53 12.66 26.25
CA PRO A 292 -2.22 11.66 27.08
C PRO A 292 -3.44 11.04 26.40
N ARG A 293 -4.06 11.76 25.46
CA ARG A 293 -5.22 11.33 24.67
C ARG A 293 -4.86 10.69 23.33
N CYS A 294 -3.60 10.31 23.10
CA CYS A 294 -3.12 9.76 21.82
C CYS A 294 -3.90 8.53 21.32
N LEU A 295 -4.40 7.68 22.23
CA LEU A 295 -5.26 6.52 21.92
C LEU A 295 -6.74 6.72 22.28
N ALA A 296 -7.13 7.89 22.80
CA ALA A 296 -8.51 8.13 23.17
C ALA A 296 -9.41 8.12 21.92
N LEU A 297 -10.48 7.33 21.99
CA LEU A 297 -11.54 7.28 20.99
C LEU A 297 -12.67 8.19 21.47
N GLU A 298 -12.43 9.50 21.53
CA GLU A 298 -13.51 10.44 21.85
C GLU A 298 -14.61 10.31 20.80
N SER A 299 -15.82 10.07 21.27
CA SER A 299 -17.06 10.24 20.53
C SER A 299 -17.35 11.74 20.54
N THR A 300 -16.99 12.47 19.48
CA THR A 300 -17.75 13.62 18.95
C THR A 300 -16.96 14.39 17.91
N PHE A 301 -17.37 14.25 16.65
CA PHE A 301 -17.72 15.46 15.93
C PHE A 301 -19.10 15.84 16.48
N ASP A 302 -19.14 16.76 17.44
CA ASP A 302 -20.38 17.41 17.86
C ASP A 302 -20.80 18.28 16.68
N VAL A 303 -21.61 17.71 15.80
CA VAL A 303 -22.41 18.53 14.92
C VAL A 303 -23.55 19.06 15.79
N HIS A 304 -23.31 20.21 16.42
CA HIS A 304 -24.39 21.08 16.86
C HIS A 304 -25.23 21.44 15.63
N TYR A 305 -26.20 20.60 15.28
CA TYR A 305 -27.35 21.05 14.53
C TYR A 305 -28.31 21.67 15.53
N MET A 306 -28.48 22.98 15.35
CA MET A 306 -29.54 23.77 15.94
C MET A 306 -30.88 23.07 15.73
N SER A 307 -31.64 22.95 16.82
CA SER A 307 -33.10 22.96 16.83
C SER A 307 -33.55 23.59 18.13
#